data_AF-A0A3J8TFM3-F1
#
_entry.id   AF-A0A3J8TFM3-F1
#
_cell.length_a   1.000
_cell.length_b   1.000
_cell.length_c   1.000
_cell.angle_alpha   90.00
_cell.angle_beta   90.00
_cell.angle_gamma   90.00
#
_symmetry.space_group_name_H-M   'P 1'
#
loop_
_entity.id
_entity.type
_entity.pdbx_description
1 polymer ?
#
loop_
_entity_poly.entity_id
_entity_poly.type
_entity_poly.pdbx_seq_one_letter_code
_entity_poly.pdbx_strand_id
1 'polypeptide(L)' 'MKMNVSETVKQACGHWPNILPALGVKVIKNRHQACPVCGGSDRFRFDDKEGRGTWFCNQCGA' A
#
# COMPACT_ATOMS: atom_id res chain seq x y z
N MET A 1 3.63 -26.63 6.40
CA MET A 1 3.16 -25.74 5.31
C MET A 1 4.32 -24.82 4.93
N LYS A 2 4.92 -24.95 3.74
CA LYS A 2 5.91 -23.96 3.27
C LYS A 2 5.15 -22.81 2.60
N MET A 3 4.82 -21.77 3.36
CA MET A 3 4.33 -20.52 2.77
C MET A 3 5.52 -19.81 2.15
N ASN A 4 5.47 -19.64 0.83
CA ASN A 4 6.43 -18.83 0.09
C ASN A 4 5.86 -17.41 -0.07
N VAL A 5 6.75 -16.44 -0.25
CA VAL A 5 6.36 -15.01 -0.34
C VAL A 5 5.32 -14.77 -1.44
N SER A 6 5.47 -15.44 -2.59
CA SER A 6 4.54 -15.31 -3.71
C SER A 6 3.12 -15.75 -3.36
N GLU A 7 2.97 -16.84 -2.62
CA GLU A 7 1.68 -17.35 -2.18
C GLU A 7 1.05 -16.42 -1.12
N THR A 8 1.84 -15.90 -0.19
CA THR A 8 1.38 -14.90 0.78
C THR A 8 0.89 -13.63 0.08
N VAL A 9 1.61 -13.15 -0.95
CA VAL A 9 1.19 -11.98 -1.73
C VAL A 9 -0.11 -12.24 -2.49
N LYS A 10 -0.30 -13.43 -3.05
CA LYS A 10 -1.58 -13.80 -3.69
C LYS A 10 -2.74 -13.78 -2.68
N GLN A 11 -2.53 -14.32 -1.49
CA GLN A 11 -3.55 -14.33 -0.43
C GLN A 11 -3.84 -12.93 0.11
N ALA A 12 -2.87 -12.02 0.07
CA ALA A 12 -3.06 -10.62 0.46
C ALA A 12 -3.83 -9.80 -0.58
N CYS A 13 -4.00 -10.30 -1.81
CA CYS A 13 -4.70 -9.61 -2.87
C CYS A 13 -6.16 -9.31 -2.46
N GLY A 14 -6.58 -8.05 -2.56
CA GLY A 14 -7.87 -7.54 -2.10
C GLY A 14 -7.93 -7.20 -0.61
N HIS A 15 -6.88 -7.50 0.17
CA HIS A 15 -6.85 -7.29 1.62
C HIS A 15 -5.89 -6.18 2.08
N TRP A 16 -5.12 -5.57 1.17
CA TRP A 16 -4.18 -4.50 1.48
C TRP A 16 -4.74 -3.29 2.23
N PRO A 17 -5.99 -2.82 1.98
CA PRO A 17 -6.59 -1.76 2.79
C PRO A 17 -6.72 -2.10 4.28
N ASN A 18 -6.73 -3.38 4.65
CA ASN A 18 -6.76 -3.84 6.04
C ASN A 18 -5.36 -4.18 6.56
N ILE A 19 -4.52 -4.81 5.72
CA ILE A 19 -3.16 -5.23 6.09
C ILE A 19 -2.28 -4.01 6.39
N LEU A 20 -2.30 -2.98 5.54
CA LEU A 20 -1.42 -1.82 5.69
C LEU A 20 -1.67 -1.07 7.01
N PRO A 21 -2.92 -0.72 7.39
CA PRO A 21 -3.17 -0.12 8.70
C PRO A 21 -2.78 -1.01 9.88
N ALA A 22 -2.96 -2.34 9.77
CA ALA A 22 -2.54 -3.27 10.82
C ALA A 22 -1.01 -3.29 11.01
N LEU A 23 -0.26 -2.96 9.96
CA LEU A 23 1.21 -2.77 10.00
C LEU A 23 1.61 -1.34 10.36
N GLY A 24 0.67 -0.47 10.75
CA GLY A 24 0.93 0.93 11.11
C GLY A 24 1.02 1.89 9.92
N VAL A 25 0.82 1.40 8.68
CA VAL A 25 0.82 2.23 7.48
C VAL A 25 -0.59 2.72 7.21
N LYS A 26 -0.88 3.96 7.62
CA LYS A 26 -2.18 4.58 7.37
C LYS A 26 -2.31 4.93 5.88
N VAL A 27 -3.23 4.26 5.19
CA VAL A 27 -3.56 4.53 3.81
C VAL A 27 -5.04 4.80 3.63
N ILE A 28 -5.35 5.80 2.81
CA ILE A 28 -6.72 6.11 2.36
C ILE A 28 -6.75 5.91 0.85
N LYS A 29 -7.59 4.98 0.39
CA LYS A 29 -7.71 4.64 -1.04
C LYS A 29 -8.22 5.86 -1.83
N ASN A 30 -7.64 6.09 -3.01
CA ASN A 30 -8.03 7.16 -3.93
C ASN A 30 -8.00 8.58 -3.33
N ARG A 31 -7.13 8.83 -2.34
CA ARG A 31 -6.87 10.18 -1.82
C ARG A 31 -5.38 10.50 -1.76
N HIS A 32 -5.07 11.77 -1.97
CA HIS A 32 -3.76 12.34 -1.70
C HIS A 32 -3.52 12.37 -0.19
N GLN A 33 -2.33 11.94 0.23
CA GLN A 33 -1.94 11.93 1.64
C GLN A 33 -0.41 12.00 1.81
N ALA A 34 0.03 12.04 3.07
CA ALA A 34 1.44 11.98 3.45
C ALA A 34 2.08 10.66 2.99
N CYS A 35 3.30 10.73 2.47
CA CYS A 35 4.05 9.53 2.13
C CYS A 35 4.62 8.89 3.41
N PRO A 36 4.40 7.59 3.64
CA PRO A 36 4.98 6.90 4.80
C PRO A 36 6.51 6.78 4.71
N VAL A 37 7.10 6.98 3.54
CA VAL A 37 8.56 6.91 3.31
C VAL A 37 9.23 8.27 3.45
N CYS A 38 8.69 9.32 2.81
CA CYS A 38 9.35 10.63 2.73
C CYS A 38 8.54 11.81 3.32
N GLY A 39 7.39 11.55 3.93
CA GLY A 39 6.53 12.56 4.55
C GLY A 39 5.73 13.40 3.54
N GLY A 40 5.54 14.69 3.86
CA GLY A 40 4.65 15.60 3.12
C GLY A 40 3.17 15.42 3.48
N SER A 41 2.26 15.94 2.64
CA SER A 41 0.82 15.95 2.93
C SER A 41 -0.07 15.41 1.81
N ASP A 42 0.38 15.39 0.55
CA ASP A 42 -0.49 15.16 -0.61
C ASP A 42 0.15 14.32 -1.76
N ARG A 43 1.37 13.84 -1.56
CA ARG A 43 2.20 13.22 -2.61
C ARG A 43 1.98 11.72 -2.79
N PHE A 44 1.43 11.05 -1.79
CA PHE A 44 1.20 9.60 -1.81
C PHE A 44 -0.20 9.27 -2.28
N ARG A 45 -0.29 8.27 -3.17
CA ARG A 45 -1.54 7.73 -3.72
C ARG A 45 -1.53 6.22 -3.59
N PHE A 46 -2.44 5.71 -2.76
CA PHE A 46 -2.77 4.29 -2.71
C PHE A 46 -3.89 4.01 -3.72
N ASP A 47 -3.53 3.45 -4.87
CA ASP A 47 -4.45 3.16 -5.98
C ASP A 47 -4.99 1.72 -5.94
N ASP A 48 -4.28 0.80 -5.29
CA ASP A 48 -4.70 -0.58 -5.07
C ASP A 48 -5.27 -1.23 -6.34
N LYS A 49 -4.53 -1.08 -7.45
CA LYS A 49 -4.91 -1.60 -8.76
C LYS A 49 -4.98 -3.11 -8.69
N GLU A 50 -6.10 -3.65 -9.19
CA GLU A 50 -6.37 -5.09 -9.22
C GLU A 50 -6.31 -5.74 -7.82
N GLY A 51 -6.47 -4.95 -6.75
CA GLY A 51 -6.35 -5.44 -5.38
C GLY A 51 -4.93 -5.81 -4.98
N ARG A 52 -3.91 -5.42 -5.75
CA ARG A 52 -2.50 -5.79 -5.49
C ARG A 52 -1.81 -4.93 -4.44
N GLY A 53 -2.50 -3.95 -3.85
CA GLY A 53 -1.91 -3.06 -2.87
C GLY A 53 -0.93 -2.06 -3.47
N THR A 54 -1.07 -1.73 -4.75
CA THR A 54 -0.20 -0.76 -5.43
C THR A 54 -0.40 0.65 -4.90
N TRP A 55 0.68 1.43 -5.01
CA TRP A 55 0.73 2.83 -4.64
C TRP A 55 1.86 3.52 -5.38
N PHE A 56 1.89 4.85 -5.31
CA PHE A 56 3.04 5.63 -5.75
C PHE A 56 3.14 6.96 -4.99
N CYS A 57 4.34 7.52 -4.99
CA CYS A 57 4.70 8.82 -4.46
C CYS A 57 5.41 9.64 -5.55
N ASN A 58 4.83 10.77 -5.92
CA ASN A 58 5.37 11.65 -6.96
C ASN A 58 6.63 12.45 -6.55
N GLN A 59 7.11 12.30 -5.31
CA GLN A 59 8.34 12.97 -4.82
C GLN A 59 9.54 12.03 -4.72
N CYS A 60 9.40 10.91 -4.00
CA CYS A 60 10.52 9.98 -3.78
C CYS A 60 10.58 8.86 -4.82
N GLY A 61 9.60 8.76 -5.72
CA GLY A 61 9.55 7.72 -6.76
C GLY A 61 9.26 6.31 -6.22
N ALA A 62 8.91 6.21 -4.94
CA ALA A 62 8.41 4.98 -4.35
C ALA A 62 6.98 4.68 -4.80
#